data_AF-A0A3D1M5Z8-F1
#
_entry.id   AF-A0A3D1M5Z8-F1
#
_cell.length_a   1.000
_cell.length_b   1.000
_cell.length_c   1.000
_cell.angle_alpha   90.00
_cell.angle_beta   90.00
_cell.angle_gamma   90.00
#
_symmetry.space_group_name_H-M   'P 1'
#
loop_
_entity.id
_entity.type
_entity.pdbx_description
1 polymer ?
#
loop_
_entity_poly.entity_id
_entity_poly.type
_entity_poly.pdbx_seq_one_letter_code
_entity_poly.pdbx_strand_id
1 'polypeptide(L)'
;MKMNRKMAAAGLAGCMIAGMLLSGCGTNGKETAIKVNDDVVTVGQANFFLRYQQAQSTYMMQQYGMYQSGASLWDQDYTASSDSSISTYGDSLKDSAKNTLIQDICLKEHAADYNLALSDELNSALDTAAEKTYSENEDTMKKLGTSQDDIRCVLELSS
;
A
#
# COMPACT_ATOMS: atom_id res chain seq x y z
N MET A 1 9.76 -34.23 -26.08
CA MET A 1 10.25 -33.07 -25.32
C MET A 1 11.07 -32.19 -26.24
N LYS A 2 10.59 -30.99 -26.60
CA LYS A 2 11.42 -29.86 -27.06
C LYS A 2 10.59 -28.59 -26.98
N MET A 3 11.02 -27.77 -26.04
CA MET A 3 10.39 -26.57 -25.53
C MET A 3 11.08 -25.38 -26.21
N ASN A 4 10.34 -24.60 -27.00
CA ASN A 4 10.86 -23.40 -27.64
C ASN A 4 10.60 -22.18 -26.74
N ARG A 5 11.48 -22.02 -25.73
CA ARG A 5 11.59 -20.86 -24.85
C ARG A 5 12.23 -19.69 -25.60
N LYS A 6 11.52 -18.95 -26.45
CA LYS A 6 11.93 -17.62 -26.97
C LYS A 6 10.73 -16.81 -27.47
N MET A 7 9.90 -16.28 -26.58
CA MET A 7 9.04 -15.10 -26.81
C MET A 7 8.25 -14.81 -25.52
N ALA A 8 8.93 -14.27 -24.50
CA ALA A 8 8.30 -13.69 -23.32
C ALA A 8 9.11 -12.46 -22.88
N ALA A 9 9.42 -11.60 -23.85
CA ALA A 9 10.12 -10.34 -23.64
C ALA A 9 9.53 -9.31 -24.61
N ALA A 10 8.59 -8.50 -24.12
CA ALA A 10 8.30 -7.13 -24.54
C ALA A 10 6.93 -6.72 -23.97
N GLY A 11 6.94 -6.06 -22.81
CA GLY A 11 5.72 -5.52 -22.20
C GLY A 11 6.02 -4.63 -20.99
N LEU A 12 7.11 -3.86 -20.99
CA LEU A 12 7.26 -2.74 -20.06
C LEU A 12 6.37 -1.59 -20.59
N ALA A 13 5.06 -1.68 -20.33
CA ALA A 13 4.13 -0.59 -20.58
C ALA A 13 4.38 0.51 -19.53
N GLY A 14 4.52 1.75 -20.00
CA GLY A 14 4.97 2.87 -19.18
C GLY A 14 3.94 3.33 -18.16
N CYS A 15 4.25 3.20 -16.87
CA CYS A 15 3.46 3.76 -15.78
C CYS A 15 3.52 5.30 -15.84
N MET A 16 2.44 5.95 -16.30
CA MET A 16 2.25 7.39 -16.05
C MET A 16 1.78 7.58 -14.60
N ILE A 17 2.68 8.03 -13.73
CA ILE A 17 2.42 8.18 -12.29
C ILE A 17 2.10 9.65 -11.97
N ALA A 18 0.86 9.93 -11.60
CA ALA A 18 0.49 11.16 -10.90
C ALA A 18 0.11 10.80 -9.45
N GLY A 19 0.97 11.15 -8.49
CA GLY A 19 0.72 10.93 -7.06
C GLY A 19 0.26 12.22 -6.39
N MET A 20 -0.99 12.29 -5.94
CA MET A 20 -1.44 13.33 -5.03
C MET A 20 -1.17 12.90 -3.58
N LEU A 21 -0.89 13.88 -2.74
CA LEU A 21 -0.45 13.73 -1.34
C LEU A 21 -1.35 12.77 -0.55
N LEU A 22 -0.75 11.83 0.18
CA LEU A 22 -1.39 11.05 1.24
C LEU A 22 -1.84 12.02 2.34
N SER A 23 -3.04 12.54 2.17
CA SER A 23 -3.62 13.57 3.03
C SER A 23 -4.04 12.91 4.34
N GLY A 24 -3.62 13.48 5.47
CA GLY A 24 -3.95 13.00 6.81
C GLY A 24 -5.46 12.95 7.08
N CYS A 25 -5.83 12.43 8.26
CA CYS A 25 -7.22 12.21 8.68
C CYS A 25 -8.18 13.37 8.33
N GLY A 26 -9.39 13.05 7.88
CA GLY A 26 -10.42 14.03 7.51
C GLY A 26 -10.82 14.05 6.03
N THR A 27 -10.38 13.06 5.25
CA THR A 27 -10.78 12.87 3.85
C THR A 27 -12.02 11.97 3.75
N ASN A 28 -12.78 12.05 2.66
CA ASN A 28 -13.83 11.05 2.37
C ASN A 28 -13.26 9.77 1.70
N GLY A 29 -11.98 9.79 1.36
CA GLY A 29 -11.17 8.66 0.88
C GLY A 29 -11.37 8.29 -0.58
N LYS A 30 -12.32 8.89 -1.29
CA LYS A 30 -12.66 8.48 -2.68
C LYS A 30 -11.82 9.17 -3.73
N GLU A 31 -11.05 10.18 -3.36
CA GLU A 31 -10.16 10.89 -4.27
C GLU A 31 -9.05 9.96 -4.79
N THR A 32 -8.54 10.23 -6.00
CA THR A 32 -7.39 9.50 -6.56
C THR A 32 -6.11 9.87 -5.81
N ALA A 33 -5.45 8.89 -5.21
CA ALA A 33 -4.12 9.04 -4.62
C ALA A 33 -3.03 8.70 -5.62
N ILE A 34 -3.17 7.56 -6.31
CA ILE A 34 -2.21 7.06 -7.29
C ILE A 34 -3.00 6.58 -8.50
N LYS A 35 -2.53 6.93 -9.70
CA LYS A 35 -3.00 6.34 -10.94
C LYS A 35 -1.84 5.62 -11.62
N VAL A 36 -2.07 4.37 -12.01
CA VAL A 36 -1.14 3.56 -12.79
C VAL A 36 -1.95 3.00 -13.96
N ASN A 37 -1.64 3.43 -15.18
CA ASN A 37 -2.43 3.10 -16.38
C ASN A 37 -3.92 3.42 -16.19
N ASP A 38 -4.80 2.42 -16.26
CA ASP A 38 -6.24 2.54 -16.05
C ASP A 38 -6.67 2.25 -14.61
N ASP A 39 -5.78 1.68 -13.79
CA ASP A 39 -6.02 1.40 -12.39
C ASP A 39 -5.81 2.65 -11.51
N VAL A 40 -6.70 2.77 -10.53
CA VAL A 40 -6.75 3.90 -9.59
C VAL A 40 -6.71 3.38 -8.18
N VAL A 41 -5.73 3.85 -7.41
CA VAL A 41 -5.73 3.73 -5.96
C VAL A 41 -6.34 4.98 -5.35
N THR A 42 -7.33 4.77 -4.50
CA THR A 42 -8.02 5.82 -3.76
C THR A 42 -7.19 6.30 -2.57
N VAL A 43 -7.49 7.50 -2.07
CA VAL A 43 -6.91 8.00 -0.81
C VAL A 43 -7.24 7.07 0.36
N GLY A 44 -8.43 6.46 0.40
CA GLY A 44 -8.83 5.52 1.43
C GLY A 44 -7.96 4.25 1.45
N GLN A 45 -7.67 3.68 0.28
CA GLN A 45 -6.76 2.55 0.11
C GLN A 45 -5.32 2.92 0.51
N ALA A 46 -4.81 4.03 -0.03
CA ALA A 46 -3.44 4.44 0.22
C ALA A 46 -3.19 4.84 1.70
N ASN A 47 -4.17 5.50 2.34
CA ASN A 47 -4.13 5.81 3.76
C ASN A 47 -4.12 4.55 4.62
N PHE A 48 -4.96 3.57 4.32
CA PHE A 48 -4.97 2.31 5.04
C PHE A 48 -3.61 1.60 4.93
N PHE A 49 -3.10 1.45 3.71
CA PHE A 49 -1.81 0.80 3.48
C PHE A 49 -0.66 1.50 4.21
N LEU A 50 -0.60 2.83 4.15
CA LEU A 50 0.41 3.62 4.87
C LEU A 50 0.34 3.39 6.38
N ARG A 51 -0.86 3.46 6.97
CA ARG A 51 -1.03 3.30 8.42
C ARG A 51 -0.81 1.87 8.87
N TYR A 52 -1.15 0.89 8.03
CA TYR A 52 -0.83 -0.50 8.26
C TYR A 52 0.69 -0.71 8.34
N GLN A 53 1.45 -0.21 7.36
CA GLN A 53 2.91 -0.26 7.40
C GLN A 53 3.49 0.49 8.60
N GLN A 54 2.97 1.69 8.90
CA GLN A 54 3.38 2.45 10.07
C GLN A 54 3.19 1.64 11.37
N ALA A 55 2.08 0.94 11.53
CA ALA A 55 1.81 0.10 12.70
C ALA A 55 2.77 -1.09 12.78
N GLN A 56 3.02 -1.78 11.66
CA GLN A 56 3.98 -2.90 11.60
C GLN A 56 5.40 -2.45 11.95
N SER A 57 5.87 -1.34 11.38
CA SER A 57 7.18 -0.76 11.69
C SER A 57 7.27 -0.31 13.14
N THR A 58 6.23 0.32 13.70
CA THR A 58 6.18 0.69 15.13
C THR A 58 6.31 -0.54 16.01
N TYR A 59 5.51 -1.57 15.73
CA TYR A 59 5.50 -2.80 16.51
C TYR A 59 6.88 -3.48 16.48
N MET A 60 7.47 -3.60 15.29
CA MET A 60 8.82 -4.16 15.13
C MET A 60 9.86 -3.36 15.95
N MET A 61 9.86 -2.03 15.84
CA MET A 61 10.82 -1.19 16.57
C MET A 61 10.60 -1.21 18.08
N GLN A 62 9.36 -1.36 18.55
CA GLN A 62 9.07 -1.58 19.96
C GLN A 62 9.64 -2.91 20.45
N GLN A 63 9.46 -4.00 19.69
CA GLN A 63 10.01 -5.31 20.02
C GLN A 63 11.55 -5.29 20.13
N TYR A 64 12.22 -4.50 19.29
CA TYR A 64 13.69 -4.32 19.34
C TYR A 64 14.16 -3.25 20.33
N GLY A 65 13.26 -2.64 21.11
CA GLY A 65 13.61 -1.59 22.08
C GLY A 65 14.12 -0.29 21.45
N MET A 66 13.92 -0.10 20.15
CA MET A 66 14.36 1.08 19.40
C MET A 66 13.35 2.23 19.48
N TYR A 67 12.12 1.94 19.91
CA TYR A 67 11.10 2.95 20.13
C TYR A 67 11.21 3.54 21.54
N GLN A 68 12.02 4.60 21.70
CA GLN A 68 12.13 5.31 22.98
C GLN A 68 10.93 6.25 23.19
N SER A 69 10.34 6.24 24.39
CA SER A 69 9.15 7.04 24.68
C SER A 69 9.46 8.54 24.60
N GLY A 70 8.74 9.27 23.74
CA GLY A 70 8.68 10.74 23.78
C GLY A 70 9.18 11.48 22.54
N ALA A 71 9.90 10.84 21.62
CA ALA A 71 10.20 11.39 20.30
C ALA A 71 9.33 10.69 19.23
N SER A 72 8.68 11.46 18.37
CA SER A 72 7.99 10.91 17.21
C SER A 72 9.04 10.42 16.22
N LEU A 73 9.30 9.11 16.21
CA LEU A 73 10.15 8.43 15.22
C LEU A 73 9.86 8.96 13.79
N TRP A 74 8.58 9.19 13.51
CA TRP A 74 8.07 9.63 12.22
C TRP A 74 8.54 11.02 11.82
N ASP A 75 8.81 11.88 12.80
CA ASP A 75 9.28 13.25 12.58
C ASP A 75 10.81 13.36 12.69
N GLN A 76 11.51 12.23 12.89
CA GLN A 76 12.97 12.22 12.97
C GLN A 76 13.56 12.47 11.59
N ASP A 77 14.52 13.40 11.52
CA ASP A 77 15.26 13.73 10.30
C ASP A 77 15.86 12.48 9.63
N TYR A 78 15.68 12.39 8.31
CA TYR A 78 16.17 11.31 7.48
C TYR A 78 17.24 11.81 6.52
N THR A 79 18.49 11.81 6.98
CA THR A 79 19.64 12.37 6.26
C THR A 79 20.19 11.49 5.13
N ALA A 80 19.62 10.29 4.94
CA ALA A 80 20.08 9.34 3.93
C ALA A 80 19.45 9.55 2.55
N SER A 81 18.47 10.45 2.41
CA SER A 81 17.84 10.76 1.12
C SER A 81 18.57 11.87 0.36
N SER A 82 18.74 11.69 -0.95
CA SER A 82 19.12 12.76 -1.88
C SER A 82 17.93 13.59 -2.38
N ASP A 83 16.71 13.14 -2.13
CA ASP A 83 15.47 13.86 -2.45
C ASP A 83 15.10 14.80 -1.30
N SER A 84 15.09 16.10 -1.58
CA SER A 84 14.75 17.16 -0.61
C SER A 84 13.31 17.12 -0.09
N SER A 85 12.41 16.37 -0.75
CA SER A 85 11.04 16.14 -0.27
C SER A 85 10.95 15.05 0.81
N ILE A 86 12.02 14.27 0.98
CA ILE A 86 12.13 13.23 2.00
C ILE A 86 13.02 13.77 3.12
N SER A 87 12.38 14.44 4.08
CA SER A 87 13.08 15.09 5.19
C SER A 87 13.06 14.26 6.46
N THR A 88 12.04 13.42 6.63
CA THR A 88 11.80 12.64 7.86
C THR A 88 11.66 11.14 7.57
N TYR A 89 11.77 10.32 8.61
CA TYR A 89 11.48 8.88 8.51
C TYR A 89 10.04 8.64 8.04
N GLY A 90 9.09 9.48 8.45
CA GLY A 90 7.71 9.45 7.98
C GLY A 90 7.57 9.74 6.49
N ASP A 91 8.35 10.67 5.95
CA ASP A 91 8.36 10.94 4.51
C ASP A 91 8.95 9.78 3.71
N SER A 92 10.02 9.16 4.24
CA SER A 92 10.62 7.96 3.65
C SER A 92 9.64 6.78 3.62
N LEU A 93 8.86 6.59 4.70
CA LEU A 93 7.80 5.58 4.73
C LEU A 93 6.69 5.88 3.70
N LYS A 94 6.25 7.14 3.58
CA LYS A 94 5.24 7.52 2.59
C LYS A 94 5.71 7.23 1.16
N ASP A 95 6.95 7.57 0.84
CA ASP A 95 7.51 7.32 -0.48
C ASP A 95 7.63 5.81 -0.77
N SER A 96 8.12 5.05 0.22
CA SER A 96 8.18 3.59 0.13
C SER A 96 6.80 2.99 -0.09
N ALA A 97 5.79 3.40 0.68
CA ALA A 97 4.42 2.92 0.54
C ALA A 97 3.83 3.24 -0.84
N LYS A 98 4.07 4.45 -1.36
CA LYS A 98 3.66 4.82 -2.71
C LYS A 98 4.31 3.92 -3.76
N ASN A 99 5.62 3.71 -3.68
CA ASN A 99 6.37 2.90 -4.65
C ASN A 99 5.92 1.43 -4.61
N THR A 100 5.68 0.87 -3.41
CA THR A 100 5.12 -0.47 -3.27
C THR A 100 3.74 -0.59 -3.89
N LEU A 101 2.81 0.33 -3.62
CA LEU A 101 1.49 0.31 -4.25
C LEU A 101 1.57 0.35 -5.77
N ILE A 102 2.43 1.20 -6.34
CA ILE A 102 2.63 1.26 -7.79
C ILE A 102 3.12 -0.08 -8.33
N GLN A 103 4.10 -0.68 -7.67
CA GLN A 103 4.65 -1.98 -8.05
C GLN A 103 3.59 -3.08 -7.97
N ASP A 104 2.81 -3.15 -6.89
CA ASP A 104 1.80 -4.19 -6.69
C ASP A 104 0.67 -4.11 -7.73
N ILE A 105 0.26 -2.89 -8.10
CA ILE A 105 -0.71 -2.68 -9.20
C ILE A 105 -0.15 -3.21 -10.51
N CYS A 106 1.11 -2.87 -10.85
CA CYS A 106 1.73 -3.35 -12.07
C CYS A 106 1.80 -4.89 -12.10
N LEU A 107 2.10 -5.52 -10.97
CA LEU A 107 2.10 -6.98 -10.85
C LEU A 107 0.70 -7.56 -11.03
N LYS A 108 -0.32 -6.92 -10.45
CA LYS A 108 -1.72 -7.32 -10.58
C LYS A 108 -2.22 -7.23 -12.02
N GLU A 109 -1.91 -6.16 -12.75
CA GLU A 109 -2.28 -5.99 -14.17
C GLU A 109 -1.76 -7.15 -15.04
N HIS A 110 -0.61 -7.73 -14.67
CA HIS A 110 0.03 -8.82 -15.38
C HIS A 110 -0.23 -10.21 -14.77
N ALA A 111 -0.95 -10.35 -13.66
CA ALA A 111 -1.17 -11.64 -13.00
C ALA A 111 -1.87 -12.66 -13.92
N ALA A 112 -2.82 -12.19 -14.74
CA ALA A 112 -3.54 -12.99 -15.71
C ALA A 112 -2.63 -13.55 -16.82
N ASP A 113 -1.58 -12.82 -17.22
CA ASP A 113 -0.60 -13.27 -18.21
C ASP A 113 0.13 -14.54 -17.75
N TYR A 114 0.18 -14.78 -16.44
CA TYR A 114 0.81 -15.94 -15.81
C TYR A 114 -0.20 -16.98 -15.31
N ASN A 115 -1.50 -16.83 -15.62
CA ASN A 115 -2.60 -17.67 -15.10
C ASN A 115 -2.64 -17.76 -13.57
N LEU A 116 -2.23 -16.67 -12.90
CA LEU A 116 -2.34 -16.56 -11.45
C LEU A 116 -3.72 -16.00 -11.11
N ALA A 117 -4.46 -16.72 -10.27
CA ALA A 117 -5.75 -16.30 -9.73
C ALA A 117 -5.82 -16.71 -8.26
N LEU A 118 -6.50 -15.89 -7.45
CA LEU A 118 -6.78 -16.22 -6.05
C LEU A 118 -7.80 -17.34 -5.99
N SER A 119 -7.62 -18.28 -5.06
CA SER A 119 -8.60 -19.32 -4.79
C SER A 119 -9.83 -18.74 -4.08
N ASP A 120 -10.97 -19.45 -4.16
CA ASP A 120 -12.20 -19.06 -3.45
C ASP A 120 -11.99 -19.00 -1.92
N GLU A 121 -11.17 -19.91 -1.38
CA GLU A 121 -10.79 -19.93 0.02
C GLU A 121 -10.02 -18.67 0.41
N LEU A 122 -9.04 -18.27 -0.39
CA LEU A 122 -8.26 -17.06 -0.14
C LEU A 122 -9.11 -15.81 -0.26
N ASN A 123 -10.01 -15.74 -1.27
CA ASN A 123 -10.97 -14.64 -1.39
C ASN A 123 -11.85 -14.53 -0.13
N SER A 124 -12.39 -15.64 0.36
CA SER A 124 -13.23 -15.66 1.58
C SER A 124 -12.45 -15.24 2.84
N ALA A 125 -11.19 -15.64 2.93
CA ALA A 125 -10.30 -15.24 4.03
C ALA A 125 -10.00 -13.72 4.00
N LEU A 126 -9.79 -13.15 2.81
CA LEU A 126 -9.60 -11.71 2.62
C LEU A 126 -10.84 -10.91 3.01
N ASP A 127 -12.02 -11.37 2.62
CA ASP A 127 -13.30 -10.73 2.99
C ASP A 127 -13.47 -10.71 4.51
N THR A 128 -13.24 -11.84 5.17
CA THR A 128 -13.33 -11.98 6.63
C THR A 128 -12.30 -11.09 7.34
N ALA A 129 -11.07 -11.05 6.84
CA ALA A 129 -10.02 -10.21 7.41
C ALA A 129 -10.33 -8.71 7.26
N ALA A 130 -10.88 -8.31 6.12
CA ALA A 130 -11.29 -6.93 5.87
C ALA A 130 -12.44 -6.50 6.79
N GLU A 131 -13.48 -7.33 6.92
CA GLU A 131 -14.61 -7.09 7.82
C GLU A 131 -14.16 -6.95 9.27
N LYS A 132 -13.33 -7.89 9.74
CA LYS A 132 -12.80 -7.88 11.11
C LYS A 132 -11.95 -6.63 11.36
N THR A 133 -11.06 -6.29 10.43
CA THR A 133 -10.20 -5.10 10.55
C THR A 133 -11.04 -3.82 10.60
N TYR A 134 -12.05 -3.71 9.75
CA TYR A 134 -12.95 -2.55 9.73
C TYR A 134 -13.76 -2.43 11.02
N SER A 135 -14.44 -3.50 11.42
CA SER A 135 -15.33 -3.51 12.60
C SER A 135 -14.59 -3.27 13.92
N GLU A 136 -13.40 -3.84 14.09
CA GLU A 136 -12.59 -3.63 15.31
C GLU A 136 -11.97 -2.23 15.38
N ASN A 137 -11.92 -1.49 14.26
CA ASN A 137 -11.24 -0.19 14.17
C ASN A 137 -12.10 0.89 13.51
N GLU A 138 -13.42 0.77 13.57
CA GLU A 138 -14.37 1.53 12.75
C GLU A 138 -14.14 3.06 12.81
N ASP A 139 -13.96 3.60 14.02
CA ASP A 139 -13.70 5.03 14.22
C ASP A 139 -12.39 5.50 13.57
N THR A 140 -11.36 4.66 13.60
CA THR A 140 -10.08 4.94 12.96
C THR A 140 -10.22 4.87 11.45
N MET A 141 -10.89 3.84 10.92
CA MET A 141 -11.11 3.69 9.48
C MET A 141 -11.92 4.84 8.90
N LYS A 142 -12.97 5.29 9.60
CA LYS A 142 -13.74 6.49 9.22
C LYS A 142 -12.88 7.74 9.17
N LYS A 143 -11.97 7.95 10.13
CA LYS A 143 -11.06 9.11 10.12
C LYS A 143 -10.07 9.07 8.95
N LEU A 144 -9.68 7.89 8.52
CA LEU A 144 -8.80 7.68 7.36
C LEU A 144 -9.53 7.81 6.01
N GLY A 145 -10.87 7.83 6.02
CA GLY A 145 -11.68 7.74 4.80
C GLY A 145 -11.67 6.33 4.19
N THR A 146 -11.30 5.31 4.96
CA THR A 146 -11.14 3.94 4.49
C THR A 146 -12.44 3.16 4.72
N SER A 147 -12.90 2.43 3.70
CA SER A 147 -14.00 1.47 3.77
C SER A 147 -13.51 0.02 3.92
N GLN A 148 -14.40 -0.92 4.20
CA GLN A 148 -14.08 -2.36 4.18
C GLN A 148 -13.55 -2.80 2.81
N ASP A 149 -14.14 -2.30 1.71
CA ASP A 149 -13.69 -2.64 0.36
C ASP A 149 -12.29 -2.11 0.07
N ASP A 150 -11.94 -0.93 0.59
CA ASP A 150 -10.58 -0.39 0.49
C ASP A 150 -9.58 -1.29 1.23
N ILE A 151 -9.94 -1.77 2.43
CA ILE A 151 -9.11 -2.71 3.20
C ILE A 151 -8.93 -4.01 2.42
N ARG A 152 -10.02 -4.60 1.92
CA ARG A 152 -9.99 -5.83 1.11
C ARG A 152 -9.06 -5.68 -0.09
N CYS A 153 -9.18 -4.57 -0.82
CA CYS A 153 -8.34 -4.28 -1.98
C CYS A 153 -6.86 -4.22 -1.61
N VAL A 154 -6.51 -3.55 -0.51
CA VAL A 154 -5.12 -3.47 -0.03
C VAL A 154 -4.60 -4.84 0.43
N LEU A 155 -5.44 -5.64 1.10
CA LEU A 155 -5.07 -6.99 1.50
C LEU A 155 -4.79 -7.87 0.26
N GLU A 156 -5.63 -7.77 -0.78
CA GLU A 156 -5.44 -8.48 -2.04
C GLU A 156 -4.11 -8.12 -2.72
N LEU A 157 -3.75 -6.84 -2.74
CA LEU A 157 -2.47 -6.37 -3.30
C LEU A 157 -1.25 -6.87 -2.51
N SER A 158 -1.43 -7.15 -1.22
CA SER A 158 -0.36 -7.59 -0.31
C SER A 158 -0.29 -9.13 -0.16
N SER A 159 -1.10 -9.88 -0.91
CA SER A 159 -1.29 -11.35 -0.78
C SER A 159 -0.47 -12.18 -1.75
#